data_AF-A0A924VBI6-F1
#
_entry.id   AF-A0A924VBI6-F1
#
_cell.length_a   1.000
_cell.length_b   1.000
_cell.length_c   1.000
_cell.angle_alpha   90.00
_cell.angle_beta   90.00
_cell.angle_gamma   90.00
#
_symmetry.space_group_name_H-M   'P 1'
#
loop_
_entity.id
_entity.type
_entity.pdbx_description
1 polymer ?
#
loop_
_entity_poly.entity_id
_entity_poly.type
_entity_poly.pdbx_seq_one_letter_code
_entity_poly.pdbx_strand_id
1 'polypeptide(L)'
;MHTSIYACLSGLLLVWLAFNVIRERRANKVKLRDDGVFKLQSAIRSHCNFAEHMPITIILILLFEYNGAPIWMIHTIGVTFLAR
;
A
#
# COMPACT_ATOMS: atom_id res chain seq x y z
N MET A 1 16.41 -13.29 -0.72
CA MET A 1 14.97 -13.00 -0.84
C MET A 1 14.80 -11.58 -1.34
N HIS A 2 14.45 -11.40 -2.60
CA HIS A 2 14.17 -10.11 -3.22
C HIS A 2 12.80 -9.57 -2.80
N THR A 3 11.85 -10.46 -2.48
CA THR A 3 10.50 -10.10 -2.03
C THR A 3 10.49 -9.24 -0.76
N SER A 4 11.47 -9.41 0.13
CA SER A 4 11.53 -8.65 1.39
C SER A 4 11.70 -7.15 1.16
N ILE A 5 12.36 -6.73 0.07
CA ILE A 5 12.49 -5.32 -0.31
C ILE A 5 11.10 -4.73 -0.58
N TYR A 6 10.29 -5.44 -1.37
CA TYR A 6 8.93 -5.03 -1.70
C TYR A 6 7.99 -5.05 -0.51
N ALA A 7 8.15 -6.03 0.40
CA ALA A 7 7.40 -6.08 1.64
C ALA A 7 7.69 -4.86 2.54
N CYS A 8 8.97 -4.53 2.73
CA CYS A 8 9.38 -3.36 3.51
C CYS A 8 8.92 -2.04 2.89
N LEU A 9 9.13 -1.86 1.58
CA LEU A 9 8.69 -0.65 0.88
C LEU A 9 7.16 -0.49 0.92
N SER A 10 6.43 -1.59 0.73
CA SER A 10 4.97 -1.57 0.81
C SER A 10 4.48 -1.26 2.22
N GLY A 11 5.13 -1.81 3.25
CA GLY A 11 4.84 -1.48 4.64
C GLY A 11 5.06 0.00 4.97
N LEU A 12 6.18 0.58 4.51
CA LEU A 12 6.46 2.01 4.67
C LEU A 12 5.43 2.88 3.94
N LEU A 13 5.03 2.49 2.72
CA LEU A 13 4.01 3.19 1.95
C LEU A 13 2.63 3.11 2.64
N LEU A 14 2.26 1.96 3.20
CA LEU A 14 1.03 1.79 3.97
C LEU A 14 1.00 2.71 5.19
N VAL A 15 2.12 2.79 5.93
CA VAL A 15 2.28 3.70 7.07
C VAL A 15 2.18 5.16 6.64
N TRP A 16 2.80 5.53 5.52
CA TRP A 16 2.70 6.87 4.95
C TRP A 16 1.25 7.24 4.57
N LEU A 17 0.51 6.31 3.95
CA LEU A 17 -0.91 6.49 3.64
C LEU A 17 -1.76 6.66 4.92
N ALA A 18 -1.44 5.92 5.98
CA ALA A 18 -2.10 6.08 7.28
C ALA A 18 -1.86 7.48 7.87
N PHE A 19 -0.62 7.98 7.81
CA PHE A 19 -0.30 9.34 8.23
C PHE A 19 -1.05 10.38 7.40
N ASN A 20 -1.21 10.17 6.09
CA ASN A 20 -2.00 11.05 5.24
C ASN A 20 -3.47 11.11 5.70
N VAL A 21 -4.08 9.96 6.00
CA VAL A 21 -5.44 9.91 6.58
C VAL A 21 -5.52 10.67 7.90
N ILE A 22 -4.57 10.45 8.81
CA ILE A 22 -4.54 11.13 10.12
C ILE A 22 -4.39 12.66 9.95
N ARG A 23 -3.53 13.09 9.02
CA ARG A 23 -3.33 14.50 8.70
C ARG A 23 -4.62 15.13 8.21
N GLU A 24 -5.30 14.51 7.24
CA GLU A 24 -6.56 15.02 6.70
C GLU A 24 -7.67 15.02 7.77
N ARG A 25 -7.74 14.02 8.65
CA ARG A 25 -8.70 14.01 9.78
C ARG A 25 -8.48 15.20 10.71
N ARG A 26 -7.23 15.47 11.07
CA ARG A 26 -6.86 16.58 11.95
C ARG A 26 -7.12 17.94 11.29
N ALA A 27 -6.73 18.10 10.03
CA ALA A 27 -6.91 19.35 9.28
C ALA A 27 -8.38 19.75 9.17
N ASN A 28 -9.26 18.77 8.93
CA ASN A 28 -10.69 19.00 8.78
C ASN A 28 -11.47 18.90 10.11
N LYS A 29 -10.81 18.65 11.24
CA LYS A 29 -11.40 18.51 12.59
C LYS A 29 -12.52 17.47 12.68
N VAL A 30 -12.43 16.43 11.86
CA VAL A 30 -13.44 15.38 11.75
C VAL A 30 -13.14 14.26 12.73
N LYS A 31 -14.04 13.98 13.68
CA LYS A 31 -13.85 12.95 14.72
C LYS A 31 -14.24 11.53 14.32
N LEU A 32 -15.32 11.34 13.54
CA LEU A 32 -15.86 9.99 13.30
C LEU A 32 -16.52 9.79 11.94
N ARG A 33 -17.28 10.78 11.43
CA ARG A 33 -18.03 10.67 10.18
C ARG A 33 -17.36 11.47 9.10
N ASP A 34 -17.28 10.96 7.88
CA ASP A 34 -16.81 11.77 6.76
C ASP A 34 -17.81 12.93 6.56
N ASP A 35 -17.46 14.13 7.03
CA ASP A 35 -18.28 15.35 6.95
C ASP A 35 -18.35 15.89 5.50
N GLY A 36 -18.42 15.00 4.50
CA GLY A 36 -18.41 15.33 3.07
C GLY A 36 -17.05 15.81 2.55
N VAL A 37 -15.98 15.66 3.33
CA VAL A 37 -14.64 16.12 2.94
C VAL A 37 -14.04 15.16 1.91
N PHE A 38 -14.12 15.55 0.63
CA PHE A 38 -13.62 14.75 -0.50
C PHE A 38 -12.16 14.31 -0.33
N LYS A 39 -11.28 15.19 0.18
CA LYS A 39 -9.86 14.87 0.40
C LYS A 39 -9.65 13.76 1.44
N LEU A 40 -10.41 13.80 2.53
CA LEU A 40 -10.35 12.78 3.57
C LEU A 40 -10.85 11.43 3.02
N GLN A 41 -11.95 11.43 2.29
CA GLN A 41 -12.49 10.22 1.67
C GLN A 41 -11.52 9.61 0.66
N SER A 42 -10.89 10.44 -0.18
CA SER A 42 -9.86 10.00 -1.12
C SER A 42 -8.67 9.38 -0.39
N ALA A 43 -8.16 10.01 0.66
CA ALA A 43 -7.05 9.47 1.45
C ALA A 43 -7.39 8.12 2.12
N ILE A 44 -8.60 8.00 2.67
CA ILE A 44 -9.09 6.75 3.28
C ILE A 44 -9.17 5.65 2.22
N ARG A 45 -9.78 5.94 1.05
CA ARG A 45 -9.90 4.99 -0.06
C ARG A 45 -8.53 4.51 -0.53
N SER A 46 -7.56 5.41 -0.70
CA SER A 46 -6.19 5.04 -1.09
C SER A 46 -5.54 4.12 -0.06
N HIS A 47 -5.67 4.43 1.24
CA HIS A 47 -5.14 3.59 2.31
C HIS A 47 -5.80 2.20 2.34
N CYS A 48 -7.14 2.14 2.31
CA CYS A 48 -7.89 0.88 2.32
C CYS A 48 -7.58 0.01 1.10
N ASN A 49 -7.64 0.57 -0.11
CA ASN A 49 -7.31 -0.17 -1.34
C ASN A 49 -5.89 -0.76 -1.26
N PHE A 50 -4.92 0.02 -0.77
CA PHE A 50 -3.56 -0.48 -0.61
C PHE A 50 -3.47 -1.58 0.45
N ALA A 51 -4.11 -1.39 1.61
CA ALA A 51 -4.12 -2.35 2.71
C ALA A 51 -4.76 -3.70 2.34
N GLU A 52 -5.78 -3.69 1.47
CA GLU A 52 -6.46 -4.89 0.99
C GLU A 52 -5.59 -5.67 -0.02
N HIS A 53 -4.94 -4.96 -0.95
CA HIS A 53 -4.16 -5.61 -2.02
C HIS A 53 -2.72 -5.94 -1.63
N MET A 54 -2.14 -5.28 -0.62
CA MET A 54 -0.77 -5.50 -0.19
C MET A 54 -0.46 -6.91 0.30
N PRO A 55 -1.19 -7.49 1.26
CA PRO A 55 -0.82 -8.79 1.82
C PRO A 55 -0.83 -9.88 0.74
N ILE A 56 -1.90 -9.92 -0.06
CA ILE A 56 -2.04 -10.92 -1.12
C ILE A 56 -0.97 -10.79 -2.19
N THR A 57 -0.62 -9.57 -2.59
CA THR A 57 0.43 -9.37 -3.61
C THR A 57 1.80 -9.79 -3.11
N ILE A 58 2.17 -9.43 -1.87
CA ILE A 58 3.45 -9.84 -1.28
C ILE A 58 3.54 -11.36 -1.15
N ILE A 59 2.45 -12.03 -0.76
CA ILE A 59 2.38 -13.51 -0.71
C ILE A 59 2.58 -14.11 -2.11
N LEU A 60 1.94 -13.55 -3.15
CA LEU A 60 2.08 -14.04 -4.52
C LEU A 60 3.51 -13.85 -5.06
N ILE A 61 4.14 -12.70 -4.81
CA ILE A 61 5.54 -12.45 -5.19
C ILE A 61 6.48 -13.42 -4.44
N LEU A 62 6.22 -13.67 -3.16
CA LEU A 62 7.00 -14.62 -2.36
C LEU A 62 6.92 -16.04 -2.94
N LEU A 63 5.70 -16.49 -3.26
CA LEU A 63 5.48 -17.80 -3.89
C LEU A 63 6.16 -17.87 -5.27
N PHE A 64 6.10 -16.79 -6.04
CA PHE A 64 6.73 -16.72 -7.35
C PHE A 64 8.26 -16.80 -7.23
N GLU A 65 8.87 -16.05 -6.31
CA GLU A 65 10.30 -16.15 -5.99
C GLU A 65 10.67 -17.57 -5.52
N TYR A 66 9.86 -18.18 -4.65
CA TYR A 66 10.08 -19.53 -4.14
C TYR A 66 10.06 -20.60 -5.25
N ASN A 67 9.23 -20.41 -6.28
CA ASN A 67 9.17 -21.30 -7.46
C ASN A 67 10.31 -21.06 -8.47
N GLY A 68 11.32 -20.24 -8.15
CA GLY A 68 12.48 -20.01 -9.00
C GLY A 68 12.22 -19.02 -10.14
N ALA A 69 11.27 -18.11 -9.96
CA ALA A 69 11.01 -17.06 -10.95
C ALA A 69 12.26 -16.23 -11.26
N PRO A 70 12.43 -15.78 -12.52
CA PRO A 70 13.57 -14.95 -12.87
C PRO A 70 13.49 -13.60 -12.16
N ILE A 71 14.64 -13.14 -11.66
CA ILE A 71 14.78 -11.92 -10.84
C ILE A 71 14.19 -10.68 -11.51
N TRP A 72 14.33 -10.55 -12.83
CA TRP A 72 13.79 -9.41 -13.56
C TRP A 72 12.24 -9.36 -13.50
N MET A 73 11.56 -10.51 -13.52
CA MET A 73 10.10 -10.55 -13.40
C MET A 73 9.65 -10.11 -12.00
N ILE A 74 10.34 -10.58 -10.96
CA ILE A 74 10.08 -10.17 -9.57
C ILE A 74 10.19 -8.65 -9.45
N HIS A 75 11.23 -8.06 -10.04
CA HIS A 75 11.41 -6.61 -10.01
C HIS A 75 10.33 -5.86 -10.81
N THR A 76 9.97 -6.32 -12.00
CA THR A 76 8.89 -5.68 -12.79
C THR A 76 7.55 -5.70 -12.06
N ILE A 77 7.17 -6.83 -11.46
CA ILE A 77 5.92 -6.97 -10.72
C ILE A 77 5.96 -6.08 -9.48
N GLY A 78 7.04 -6.13 -8.70
CA GLY A 78 7.17 -5.36 -7.47
C GLY A 78 7.19 -3.84 -7.71
N VAL A 79 7.85 -3.36 -8.77
CA VAL A 79 7.87 -1.93 -9.14
C VAL A 79 6.49 -1.49 -9.62
N THR A 80 5.84 -2.26 -10.50
CA THR A 80 4.49 -1.94 -10.97
C THR A 80 3.49 -1.89 -9.81
N PHE A 81 3.65 -2.79 -8.84
CA PHE A 81 2.85 -2.81 -7.63
C PHE A 81 3.10 -1.61 -6.70
N LEU A 82 4.28 -0.99 -6.70
CA LEU A 82 4.56 0.21 -5.90
C LEU A 82 4.20 1.51 -6.63
N ALA A 83 4.11 1.49 -7.96
CA ALA A 83 3.83 2.67 -8.79
C ALA A 83 2.34 3.05 -8.90
N ARG A 84 1.44 2.25 -8.32
CA ARG A 84 -0.02 2.47 -8.33
C ARG A 84 -0.50 3.38 -7.22
#